data_AF-A0A931ZHV1-F1
#
_entry.id   AF-A0A931ZHV1-F1
#
_cell.length_a   1.000
_cell.length_b   1.000
_cell.length_c   1.000
_cell.angle_alpha   90.00
_cell.angle_beta   90.00
_cell.angle_gamma   90.00
#
_symmetry.space_group_name_H-M   'P 1'
#
loop_
_entity.id
_entity.type
_entity.pdbx_description
1 polymer ?
#
loop_
_entity_poly.entity_id
_entity_poly.type
_entity_poly.pdbx_seq_one_letter_code
_entity_poly.pdbx_strand_id
1 'polypeptide(L)'
;MSKTKTKIIDDSIAETPKKVGVAVEAGTSNSPKSPRLAKLKKVRGKKYQEAKSKVDAEKSYPLPEALQLVKVASYAKFGGPVQLHIVLTKGSINKILDLPYSCGKTKKVEVASDETVTKMQSGKIDFDVLIAHPSMMPKLVPFARILGPRGLMPNPKNGTISDNPEEAAKKFGGNSLQVKSEAKAPLVHTTIGKIDQPEKELEENFKVITDAVGARNIQKAVIAATMGPSIKVVVA
;
A
#
# COMPACT_ATOMS: atom_id res chain seq x y z
N MET A 1 -54.24 -27.04 22.73
CA MET A 1 -53.41 -28.26 22.78
C MET A 1 -53.31 -28.84 21.37
N SER A 2 -52.07 -29.00 20.85
CA SER A 2 -51.62 -30.01 19.85
C SER A 2 -52.28 -30.03 18.46
N LYS A 3 -51.59 -30.06 17.31
CA LYS A 3 -50.17 -30.20 16.95
C LYS A 3 -50.01 -29.86 15.45
N THR A 4 -48.86 -29.28 15.14
CA THR A 4 -48.15 -29.09 13.87
C THR A 4 -48.13 -30.31 12.94
N LYS A 5 -48.06 -30.10 11.61
CA LYS A 5 -47.02 -30.71 10.72
C LYS A 5 -47.17 -30.39 9.20
N THR A 6 -46.05 -29.91 8.62
CA THR A 6 -45.44 -30.25 7.29
C THR A 6 -46.22 -29.90 6.00
N LYS A 7 -45.66 -29.63 4.81
CA LYS A 7 -44.32 -29.58 4.17
C LYS A 7 -44.56 -28.99 2.74
N ILE A 8 -43.67 -28.15 2.20
CA ILE A 8 -42.82 -28.37 0.99
C ILE A 8 -43.60 -28.50 -0.35
N ILE A 9 -43.54 -27.48 -1.23
CA ILE A 9 -42.80 -27.34 -2.54
C ILE A 9 -43.56 -27.96 -3.75
N ASP A 10 -43.31 -27.37 -4.92
CA ASP A 10 -43.63 -27.78 -6.30
C ASP A 10 -45.01 -27.41 -6.83
N ASP A 11 -45.23 -27.02 -8.08
CA ASP A 11 -44.39 -26.55 -9.20
C ASP A 11 -45.40 -26.19 -10.32
N SER A 12 -44.92 -25.53 -11.37
CA SER A 12 -45.49 -25.56 -12.75
C SER A 12 -46.73 -24.70 -13.12
N ILE A 13 -46.61 -23.74 -14.07
CA ILE A 13 -46.98 -23.80 -15.53
C ILE A 13 -48.51 -23.59 -15.71
N ALA A 14 -49.11 -22.81 -16.60
CA ALA A 14 -48.85 -21.97 -17.78
C ALA A 14 -50.01 -20.93 -17.81
N GLU A 15 -50.02 -19.82 -18.57
CA GLU A 15 -50.33 -19.78 -20.00
C GLU A 15 -50.13 -18.36 -20.55
N THR A 16 -49.45 -18.26 -21.68
CA THR A 16 -49.51 -17.14 -22.62
C THR A 16 -50.78 -17.22 -23.49
N PRO A 17 -51.19 -16.12 -24.14
CA PRO A 17 -51.34 -16.25 -25.60
C PRO A 17 -50.80 -15.07 -26.43
N LYS A 18 -50.04 -15.49 -27.46
CA LYS A 18 -50.06 -15.12 -28.89
C LYS A 18 -49.73 -13.70 -29.38
N LYS A 19 -48.64 -13.70 -30.17
CA LYS A 19 -48.21 -12.79 -31.24
C LYS A 19 -49.23 -12.63 -32.37
N VAL A 20 -49.24 -11.45 -33.00
CA VAL A 20 -49.39 -11.26 -34.46
C VAL A 20 -48.39 -10.16 -34.89
N GLY A 21 -47.53 -10.45 -35.88
CA GLY A 21 -46.63 -9.46 -36.54
C GLY A 21 -47.42 -8.54 -37.49
N VAL A 22 -46.89 -7.52 -38.16
CA VAL A 22 -45.61 -7.35 -38.85
C VAL A 22 -45.47 -5.85 -39.17
N ALA A 23 -44.27 -5.28 -39.03
CA ALA A 23 -43.73 -4.29 -39.97
C ALA A 23 -42.25 -4.05 -39.60
N VAL A 24 -41.38 -4.37 -40.55
CA VAL A 24 -39.93 -4.15 -40.55
C VAL A 24 -39.68 -2.79 -41.18
N GLU A 25 -38.92 -1.90 -40.54
CA GLU A 25 -37.95 -1.02 -41.23
C GLU A 25 -36.78 -0.72 -40.30
N ALA A 26 -35.60 -0.64 -40.91
CA ALA A 26 -34.29 -0.75 -40.31
C ALA A 26 -33.73 0.59 -39.81
N GLY A 27 -32.79 0.50 -38.84
CA GLY A 27 -31.68 1.45 -38.74
C GLY A 27 -31.72 2.45 -37.59
N THR A 28 -31.21 2.04 -36.42
CA THR A 28 -30.13 2.73 -35.67
C THR A 28 -29.90 1.99 -34.35
N SER A 29 -28.84 1.19 -34.29
CA SER A 29 -28.39 0.52 -33.07
C SER A 29 -27.72 1.53 -32.14
N ASN A 30 -28.48 2.19 -31.28
CA ASN A 30 -27.95 2.87 -30.11
C ASN A 30 -28.53 2.20 -28.87
N SER A 31 -27.83 1.18 -28.37
CA SER A 31 -28.20 0.48 -27.16
C SER A 31 -28.06 1.43 -25.96
N PRO A 32 -29.13 1.71 -25.20
CA PRO A 32 -28.99 2.42 -23.94
C PRO A 32 -28.26 1.49 -22.97
N LYS A 33 -26.99 1.82 -22.67
CA LYS A 33 -26.24 1.18 -21.59
C LYS A 33 -27.10 1.24 -20.33
N SER A 34 -27.44 0.06 -19.81
CA SER A 34 -28.20 -0.11 -18.57
C SER A 34 -27.66 0.81 -17.47
N PRO A 35 -28.54 1.45 -16.67
CA PRO A 35 -28.11 2.28 -15.57
C PRO A 35 -27.31 1.39 -14.61
N ARG A 36 -26.02 1.66 -14.47
CA ARG A 36 -25.16 0.96 -13.51
C ARG A 36 -25.80 1.09 -12.14
N LEU A 37 -26.28 -0.03 -11.58
CA LEU A 37 -26.76 -0.15 -10.21
C LEU A 37 -25.83 0.66 -9.30
N ALA A 38 -26.38 1.71 -8.66
CA ALA A 38 -25.64 2.54 -7.73
C ALA A 38 -25.04 1.61 -6.66
N LYS A 39 -23.71 1.47 -6.65
CA LYS A 39 -23.02 0.58 -5.71
C LYS A 39 -23.44 0.99 -4.30
N LEU A 40 -24.10 0.08 -3.58
CA LEU A 40 -24.45 0.24 -2.16
C LEU A 40 -23.23 0.81 -1.42
N LYS A 41 -23.39 1.94 -0.72
CA LYS A 41 -22.31 2.58 0.04
C LYS A 41 -21.75 1.53 1.01
N LYS A 42 -20.51 1.07 0.78
CA LYS A 42 -19.83 0.16 1.71
C LYS A 42 -19.60 0.89 3.03
N VAL A 43 -20.41 0.55 4.03
CA VAL A 43 -20.32 1.11 5.38
C VAL A 43 -19.14 0.42 6.09
N ARG A 44 -18.19 1.21 6.60
CA ARG A 44 -17.04 0.70 7.39
C ARG A 44 -17.53 0.24 8.77
N GLY A 45 -16.78 -0.63 9.43
CA GLY A 45 -17.14 -1.18 10.75
C GLY A 45 -17.31 -0.10 11.83
N LYS A 46 -18.09 -0.42 12.87
CA LYS A 46 -18.48 0.52 13.95
C LYS A 46 -17.29 1.26 14.58
N LYS A 47 -16.22 0.54 14.93
CA LYS A 47 -14.98 1.11 15.49
C LYS A 47 -14.32 2.16 14.61
N TYR A 48 -14.36 1.96 13.28
CA TYR A 48 -13.82 2.95 12.35
C TYR A 48 -14.72 4.19 12.27
N GLN A 49 -16.03 4.05 12.42
CA GLN A 49 -16.95 5.19 12.42
C GLN A 49 -16.75 6.07 13.66
N GLU A 50 -16.55 5.45 14.82
CA GLU A 50 -16.21 6.14 16.08
C GLU A 50 -14.85 6.86 15.99
N ALA A 51 -13.86 6.26 15.33
CA ALA A 51 -12.58 6.93 15.08
C ALA A 51 -12.74 8.08 14.07
N LYS A 52 -13.57 7.88 13.04
CA LYS A 52 -13.83 8.89 12.02
C LYS A 52 -14.58 10.10 12.56
N SER A 53 -15.51 9.94 13.51
CA SER A 53 -16.22 11.09 14.10
C SER A 53 -15.30 12.03 14.89
N LYS A 54 -14.14 11.55 15.35
CA LYS A 54 -13.12 12.36 16.04
C LYS A 54 -12.27 13.20 15.07
N VAL A 55 -12.30 12.89 13.78
CA VAL A 55 -11.44 13.50 12.77
C VAL A 55 -12.30 14.26 11.77
N ASP A 56 -12.01 15.54 11.59
CA ASP A 56 -12.60 16.30 10.50
C ASP A 56 -11.89 15.94 9.19
N ALA A 57 -12.66 15.56 8.17
CA ALA A 57 -12.14 15.16 6.88
C ALA A 57 -11.87 16.34 5.94
N GLU A 58 -12.47 17.50 6.20
CA GLU A 58 -12.32 18.69 5.34
C GLU A 58 -11.19 19.58 5.82
N LYS A 59 -11.00 19.67 7.14
CA LYS A 59 -9.92 20.46 7.74
C LYS A 59 -8.54 19.87 7.42
N SER A 60 -7.60 20.75 7.11
CA SER A 60 -6.19 20.41 6.99
C SER A 60 -5.48 20.83 8.28
N TYR A 61 -4.74 19.90 8.89
CA TYR A 61 -4.11 20.10 10.19
C TYR A 61 -2.62 20.42 10.03
N PRO A 62 -2.03 21.23 10.93
CA PRO A 62 -0.58 21.35 11.04
C PRO A 62 0.03 20.02 11.53
N LEU A 63 1.29 19.78 11.18
CA LEU A 63 2.02 18.54 11.48
C LEU A 63 1.89 18.06 12.95
N PRO A 64 2.13 18.90 13.99
CA PRO A 64 2.08 18.44 15.39
C PRO A 64 0.67 17.98 15.80
N GLU A 65 -0.36 18.75 15.44
CA GLU A 65 -1.75 18.39 15.74
C GLU A 65 -2.18 17.13 14.99
N ALA A 66 -1.71 16.97 13.74
CA ALA A 66 -2.01 15.78 12.94
C ALA A 66 -1.44 14.52 13.61
N LEU A 67 -0.20 14.56 14.11
CA LEU A 67 0.42 13.39 14.76
C LEU A 67 -0.31 12.99 16.05
N GLN A 68 -0.75 13.96 16.86
CA GLN A 68 -1.55 13.69 18.06
C GLN A 68 -2.89 13.04 17.71
N LEU A 69 -3.60 13.58 16.72
CA LEU A 69 -4.86 13.02 16.26
C LEU A 69 -4.69 11.62 15.67
N VAL A 70 -3.60 11.36 14.94
CA VAL A 70 -3.29 10.02 14.38
C VAL A 70 -3.15 8.98 15.49
N LYS A 71 -2.50 9.32 16.60
CA LYS A 71 -2.33 8.42 17.76
C LYS A 71 -3.68 8.13 18.43
N VAL A 72 -4.53 9.14 18.63
CA VAL A 72 -5.84 9.00 19.26
C VAL A 72 -6.86 8.28 18.36
N ALA A 73 -6.77 8.49 17.05
CA ALA A 73 -7.72 7.94 16.08
C ALA A 73 -7.40 6.49 15.68
N SER A 74 -6.22 5.97 16.00
CA SER A 74 -5.88 4.57 15.79
C SER A 74 -6.59 3.66 16.80
N TYR A 75 -7.39 2.71 16.34
CA TYR A 75 -7.97 1.66 17.19
C TYR A 75 -7.17 0.34 17.15
N ALA A 76 -6.01 0.32 16.49
CA ALA A 76 -5.19 -0.87 16.40
C ALA A 76 -4.71 -1.31 17.79
N LYS A 77 -4.79 -2.62 18.08
CA LYS A 77 -4.35 -3.20 19.36
C LYS A 77 -2.82 -3.35 19.45
N PHE A 78 -2.10 -3.07 18.37
CA PHE A 78 -0.65 -3.19 18.29
C PHE A 78 -0.07 -1.87 17.77
N GLY A 79 1.21 -1.64 18.06
CA GLY A 79 2.01 -0.52 17.56
C GLY A 79 2.13 -0.50 16.03
N GLY A 80 1.10 -0.05 15.35
CA GLY A 80 1.03 -0.03 13.90
C GLY A 80 1.93 1.03 13.28
N PRO A 81 2.37 0.84 12.02
CA PRO A 81 3.06 1.89 11.28
C PRO A 81 2.13 3.07 11.00
N VAL A 82 2.69 4.27 11.09
CA VAL A 82 2.13 5.53 10.62
C VAL A 82 2.61 5.76 9.19
N GLN A 83 1.66 5.79 8.27
CA GLN A 83 1.90 5.93 6.84
C GLN A 83 1.62 7.36 6.38
N LEU A 84 2.41 7.79 5.40
CA LEU A 84 2.28 9.04 4.70
C LEU A 84 1.93 8.72 3.25
N HIS A 85 0.87 9.36 2.78
CA HIS A 85 0.40 9.29 1.41
C HIS A 85 0.52 10.66 0.78
N ILE A 86 1.43 10.80 -0.18
CA ILE A 86 1.63 12.02 -0.94
C ILE A 86 1.08 11.81 -2.35
N VAL A 87 0.16 12.69 -2.76
CA VAL A 87 -0.21 12.85 -4.16
C VAL A 87 0.75 13.84 -4.80
N LEU A 88 1.43 13.42 -5.86
CA LEU A 88 2.36 14.24 -6.61
C LEU A 88 1.64 15.01 -7.73
N THR A 89 2.11 16.22 -8.04
CA THR A 89 1.61 17.01 -9.17
C THR A 89 2.16 16.52 -10.51
N LYS A 90 3.47 16.21 -10.60
CA LYS A 90 4.14 15.75 -11.82
C LYS A 90 5.31 14.80 -11.49
N GLY A 91 5.51 13.79 -12.34
CA GLY A 91 6.70 12.93 -12.35
C GLY A 91 6.59 11.64 -11.53
N SER A 92 7.53 10.72 -11.81
CA SER A 92 7.76 9.50 -11.04
C SER A 92 9.01 9.68 -10.20
N ILE A 93 8.91 9.42 -8.89
CA ILE A 93 10.03 9.54 -7.96
C ILE A 93 10.47 8.14 -7.54
N ASN A 94 11.77 7.87 -7.64
CA ASN A 94 12.40 6.70 -7.05
C ASN A 94 13.69 7.16 -6.37
N LYS A 95 13.63 7.35 -5.05
CA LYS A 95 14.76 7.79 -4.24
C LYS A 95 14.94 6.89 -3.03
N ILE A 96 16.19 6.70 -2.62
CA ILE A 96 16.54 6.05 -1.35
C ILE A 96 16.88 7.17 -0.37
N LEU A 97 16.23 7.18 0.79
CA LEU A 97 16.42 8.17 1.83
C LEU A 97 16.85 7.49 3.10
N ASP A 98 17.82 8.06 3.79
CA ASP A 98 18.20 7.62 5.13
C ASP A 98 17.43 8.45 6.15
N LEU A 99 16.59 7.79 6.95
CA LEU A 99 15.84 8.45 8.01
C LEU A 99 16.70 8.57 9.28
N PRO A 100 16.67 9.73 9.97
CA PRO A 100 17.41 9.93 11.21
C PRO A 100 16.92 8.99 12.32
N TYR A 101 15.61 8.73 12.39
CA TYR A 101 15.03 7.82 13.38
C TYR A 101 14.46 6.55 12.75
N SER A 102 14.60 5.43 13.48
CA SER A 102 14.24 4.11 12.97
C SER A 102 12.72 3.90 12.92
N CYS A 103 12.20 3.35 11.82
CA CYS A 103 10.81 2.89 11.72
C CYS A 103 10.57 1.53 12.42
N GLY A 104 11.53 1.05 13.21
CA GLY A 104 11.38 -0.11 14.10
C GLY A 104 11.30 -1.47 13.39
N LYS A 105 11.76 -1.56 12.14
CA LYS A 105 12.09 -2.81 11.44
C LYS A 105 13.54 -2.71 10.99
N THR A 106 14.42 -3.46 11.65
CA THR A 106 15.82 -3.62 11.23
C THR A 106 15.84 -4.54 10.02
N LYS A 107 16.26 -4.05 8.86
CA LYS A 107 16.39 -4.87 7.65
C LYS A 107 17.63 -5.73 7.77
N LYS A 108 17.49 -7.03 7.59
CA LYS A 108 18.64 -7.94 7.44
C LYS A 108 19.15 -7.86 6.00
N VAL A 109 20.33 -7.29 5.81
CA VAL A 109 20.98 -7.16 4.50
C VAL A 109 22.03 -8.25 4.35
N GLU A 110 21.96 -9.02 3.27
CA GLU A 110 22.94 -10.05 2.94
C GLU A 110 23.57 -9.75 1.57
N VAL A 111 24.87 -9.98 1.45
CA VAL A 111 25.61 -9.86 0.19
C VAL A 111 25.65 -11.23 -0.48
N ALA A 112 25.31 -11.30 -1.76
CA ALA A 112 25.28 -12.53 -2.52
C ALA A 112 26.70 -13.10 -2.69
N SER A 113 27.02 -14.14 -1.91
CA SER A 113 28.20 -14.99 -2.07
C SER A 113 27.81 -16.42 -2.44
N ASP A 114 28.78 -17.23 -2.84
CA ASP A 114 28.54 -18.65 -3.16
C ASP A 114 28.03 -19.46 -1.95
N GLU A 115 28.36 -19.03 -0.73
CA GLU A 115 27.82 -19.59 0.51
C GLU A 115 26.34 -19.26 0.69
N THR A 116 25.91 -18.04 0.36
CA THR A 116 24.50 -17.64 0.39
C THR A 116 23.69 -18.44 -0.61
N VAL A 117 24.23 -18.71 -1.82
CA VAL A 117 23.57 -19.57 -2.81
C VAL A 117 23.32 -20.98 -2.25
N THR A 118 24.28 -21.53 -1.51
CA THR A 118 24.14 -22.84 -0.86
C THR A 118 23.08 -22.83 0.24
N LYS A 119 23.03 -21.77 1.07
CA LYS A 119 21.98 -21.58 2.08
C LYS A 119 20.58 -21.47 1.44
N MET A 120 20.48 -20.83 0.29
CA MET A 120 19.23 -20.69 -0.45
C MET A 120 18.74 -22.01 -1.05
N GLN A 121 19.66 -22.89 -1.49
CA GLN A 121 19.31 -24.27 -1.88
C GLN A 121 18.73 -25.06 -0.71
N SER A 122 19.23 -24.83 0.51
CA SER A 122 18.72 -25.47 1.73
C SER A 122 17.36 -24.92 2.22
N GLY A 123 16.81 -23.91 1.54
CA GLY A 123 15.49 -23.34 1.84
C GLY A 123 15.44 -22.35 3.02
N LYS A 124 16.58 -22.00 3.61
CA LYS A 124 16.66 -20.99 4.67
C LYS A 124 16.87 -19.61 4.06
N ILE A 125 15.86 -18.74 4.14
CA ILE A 125 15.90 -17.37 3.63
C ILE A 125 15.46 -16.44 4.77
N ASP A 126 16.44 -15.83 5.43
CA ASP A 126 16.25 -14.94 6.59
C ASP A 126 16.67 -13.49 6.30
N PHE A 127 16.84 -13.12 5.03
CA PHE A 127 17.25 -11.77 4.61
C PHE A 127 16.07 -10.97 4.02
N ASP A 128 16.11 -9.65 4.23
CA ASP A 128 15.12 -8.68 3.71
C ASP A 128 15.61 -7.96 2.45
N VAL A 129 16.94 -7.83 2.28
CA VAL A 129 17.56 -7.21 1.10
C VAL A 129 18.78 -8.02 0.70
N LEU A 130 18.78 -8.53 -0.54
CA LEU A 130 19.95 -9.17 -1.16
C LEU A 130 20.65 -8.16 -2.07
N ILE A 131 21.95 -7.97 -1.86
CA ILE A 131 22.80 -7.13 -2.70
C ILE A 131 23.72 -8.04 -3.50
N ALA A 132 23.79 -7.84 -4.82
CA ALA A 132 24.57 -8.71 -5.69
C ALA A 132 25.54 -7.91 -6.56
N HIS A 133 26.72 -8.49 -6.77
CA HIS A 133 27.59 -8.09 -7.87
C HIS A 133 27.01 -8.61 -9.20
N PRO A 134 27.13 -7.89 -10.33
CA PRO A 134 26.63 -8.34 -11.63
C PRO A 134 27.07 -9.77 -12.01
N SER A 135 28.29 -10.17 -11.65
CA SER A 135 28.82 -11.52 -11.91
C SER A 135 28.06 -12.66 -11.22
N MET A 136 27.35 -12.39 -10.13
CA MET A 136 26.60 -13.41 -9.38
C MET A 136 25.17 -13.62 -9.89
N MET A 137 24.70 -12.80 -10.82
CA MET A 137 23.33 -12.90 -11.34
C MET A 137 22.99 -14.23 -12.03
N PRO A 138 23.85 -14.82 -12.88
CA PRO A 138 23.55 -16.11 -13.52
C PRO A 138 23.29 -17.23 -12.51
N LYS A 139 23.99 -17.22 -11.37
CA LYS A 139 23.81 -18.18 -10.27
C LYS A 139 22.48 -17.98 -9.52
N LEU A 140 21.91 -16.78 -9.55
CA LEU A 140 20.65 -16.44 -8.87
C LEU A 140 19.40 -16.69 -9.74
N VAL A 141 19.54 -16.81 -11.07
CA VAL A 141 18.42 -17.07 -11.99
C VAL A 141 17.59 -18.32 -11.62
N PRO A 142 18.19 -19.47 -11.24
CA PRO A 142 17.41 -20.66 -10.83
C PRO A 142 16.52 -20.40 -9.61
N PHE A 143 16.94 -19.49 -8.71
CA PHE A 143 16.20 -19.13 -7.50
C PHE A 143 15.15 -18.03 -7.74
N ALA A 144 15.01 -17.53 -8.97
CA ALA A 144 14.04 -16.49 -9.32
C ALA A 144 12.59 -16.90 -8.99
N ARG A 145 12.26 -18.20 -9.07
CA ARG A 145 10.92 -18.72 -8.68
C ARG A 145 10.60 -18.49 -7.20
N ILE A 146 11.62 -18.44 -6.34
CA ILE A 146 11.47 -18.25 -4.89
C ILE A 146 11.63 -16.77 -4.53
N LEU A 147 12.65 -16.12 -5.08
CA LEU A 147 12.99 -14.72 -4.77
C LEU A 147 12.04 -13.71 -5.42
N GLY A 148 11.49 -14.01 -6.60
CA GLY A 148 10.60 -13.14 -7.35
C GLY A 148 9.31 -12.82 -6.59
N PRO A 149 8.51 -13.81 -6.16
CA PRO A 149 7.27 -13.57 -5.42
C PRO A 149 7.50 -12.87 -4.08
N ARG A 150 8.67 -13.07 -3.46
CA ARG A 150 9.07 -12.42 -2.21
C ARG A 150 9.66 -11.02 -2.40
N GLY A 151 9.92 -10.59 -3.64
CA GLY A 151 10.53 -9.28 -3.94
C GLY A 151 11.99 -9.14 -3.51
N LEU A 152 12.66 -10.26 -3.20
CA LEU A 152 14.05 -10.30 -2.72
C LEU A 152 15.07 -10.39 -3.87
N MET A 153 14.61 -10.52 -5.11
CA MET A 153 15.49 -10.59 -6.28
C MET A 153 16.14 -9.22 -6.52
N PRO A 154 17.49 -9.14 -6.61
CA PRO A 154 18.17 -7.86 -6.82
C PRO A 154 17.78 -7.24 -8.17
N ASN A 155 17.70 -5.90 -8.22
CA ASN A 155 17.26 -5.16 -9.40
C ASN A 155 18.14 -3.92 -9.59
N PRO A 156 18.72 -3.67 -10.79
CA PRO A 156 19.53 -2.49 -11.02
C PRO A 156 18.78 -1.19 -10.73
N LYS A 157 17.47 -1.14 -10.99
CA LYS A 157 16.63 0.05 -10.76
C LYS A 157 16.48 0.42 -9.29
N ASN A 158 16.69 -0.53 -8.39
CA ASN A 158 16.64 -0.30 -6.96
C ASN A 158 18.05 -0.06 -6.37
N GLY A 159 19.10 -0.06 -7.19
CA GLY A 159 20.48 0.11 -6.73
C GLY A 159 21.03 -1.08 -5.92
N THR A 160 20.33 -2.22 -5.89
CA THR A 160 20.76 -3.43 -5.17
C THR A 160 21.74 -4.28 -5.96
N ILE A 161 22.09 -3.84 -7.18
CA ILE A 161 23.21 -4.38 -7.95
C ILE A 161 24.25 -3.26 -8.05
N SER A 162 25.41 -3.53 -7.47
CA SER A 162 26.51 -2.57 -7.37
C SER A 162 27.82 -3.34 -7.57
N ASP A 163 28.79 -2.68 -8.20
CA ASP A 163 30.15 -3.23 -8.34
C ASP A 163 30.85 -3.33 -6.98
N ASN A 164 30.45 -2.45 -6.03
CA ASN A 164 30.89 -2.47 -4.64
C ASN A 164 29.75 -2.92 -3.71
N PRO A 165 29.70 -4.20 -3.30
CA PRO A 165 28.61 -4.72 -2.48
C PRO A 165 28.64 -4.26 -1.01
N GLU A 166 29.80 -3.98 -0.44
CA GLU A 166 29.94 -3.59 0.98
C GLU A 166 29.41 -2.18 1.28
N GLU A 167 29.69 -1.21 0.40
CA GLU A 167 29.17 0.15 0.53
C GLU A 167 27.65 0.20 0.32
N ALA A 168 27.16 -0.58 -0.63
CA ALA A 168 25.73 -0.75 -0.84
C ALA A 168 25.08 -1.38 0.41
N ALA A 169 25.72 -2.37 1.04
CA ALA A 169 25.19 -2.99 2.26
C ALA A 169 25.02 -1.98 3.41
N LYS A 170 25.92 -1.00 3.55
CA LYS A 170 25.77 0.07 4.55
C LYS A 170 24.59 1.00 4.25
N LYS A 171 24.41 1.39 2.99
CA LYS A 171 23.29 2.24 2.55
C LYS A 171 21.94 1.55 2.73
N PHE A 172 21.86 0.25 2.42
CA PHE A 172 20.62 -0.50 2.58
C PHE A 172 20.39 -1.03 4.00
N GLY A 173 21.45 -1.18 4.80
CA GLY A 173 21.42 -1.68 6.18
C GLY A 173 21.05 -0.63 7.22
N GLY A 174 21.16 0.65 6.89
CA GLY A 174 20.66 1.75 7.74
C GLY A 174 19.13 1.84 7.78
N ASN A 175 18.61 2.90 8.40
CA ASN A 175 17.18 3.27 8.39
C ASN A 175 16.74 3.78 7.00
N SER A 176 17.16 3.11 5.93
CA SER A 176 16.90 3.51 4.56
C SER A 176 15.45 3.19 4.18
N LEU A 177 14.76 4.19 3.66
CA LEU A 177 13.42 4.09 3.11
C LEU A 177 13.49 4.37 1.61
N GLN A 178 12.99 3.43 0.81
CA GLN A 178 12.81 3.67 -0.62
C GLN A 178 11.48 4.39 -0.85
N VAL A 179 11.54 5.63 -1.31
CA VAL A 179 10.39 6.43 -1.70
C VAL A 179 10.15 6.22 -3.19
N LYS A 180 9.15 5.41 -3.49
CA LYS A 180 8.77 5.05 -4.86
C LYS A 180 7.33 5.47 -5.15
N SER A 181 7.13 6.13 -6.28
CA SER A 181 5.80 6.41 -6.82
C SER A 181 5.15 5.16 -7.41
N GLU A 182 3.83 5.03 -7.26
CA GLU A 182 3.05 3.99 -7.90
C GLU A 182 3.19 4.08 -9.44
N ALA A 183 3.11 2.94 -10.12
CA ALA A 183 3.20 2.92 -11.59
C ALA A 183 1.92 3.46 -12.27
N LYS A 184 0.76 3.35 -11.62
CA LYS A 184 -0.55 3.66 -12.20
C LYS A 184 -1.10 5.03 -11.78
N ALA A 185 -0.60 5.58 -10.69
CA ALA A 185 -1.04 6.85 -10.14
C ALA A 185 0.17 7.65 -9.62
N PRO A 186 0.15 8.98 -9.68
CA PRO A 186 1.18 9.83 -9.10
C PRO A 186 1.03 9.88 -7.57
N LEU A 187 1.07 8.72 -6.92
CA LEU A 187 0.90 8.55 -5.48
C LEU A 187 2.12 7.86 -4.89
N VAL A 188 2.58 8.36 -3.74
CA VAL A 188 3.69 7.81 -3.00
C VAL A 188 3.17 7.32 -1.65
N HIS A 189 3.49 6.06 -1.32
CA HIS A 189 3.23 5.48 -0.01
C HIS A 189 4.54 5.29 0.73
N THR A 190 4.68 5.95 1.87
CA THR A 190 5.87 5.88 2.72
C THR A 190 5.48 5.67 4.17
N THR A 191 6.38 5.07 4.96
CA THR A 191 6.19 4.92 6.40
C THR A 191 7.07 5.94 7.11
N ILE A 192 6.51 6.73 8.03
CA ILE A 192 7.27 7.72 8.82
C ILE A 192 7.85 7.05 10.07
N GLY A 193 7.08 6.15 10.69
CA GLY A 193 7.45 5.49 11.94
C GLY A 193 6.31 4.63 12.51
N LYS A 194 6.36 4.34 13.80
CA LYS A 194 5.31 3.64 14.55
C LYS A 194 4.51 4.61 15.43
N ILE A 195 3.30 4.21 15.80
CA ILE A 195 2.42 4.98 16.70
C ILE A 195 3.08 5.20 18.07
N ASP A 196 3.89 4.25 18.54
CA ASP A 196 4.51 4.27 19.87
C ASP A 196 5.69 5.26 19.99
N GLN A 197 6.17 5.80 18.86
CA GLN A 197 7.30 6.73 18.86
C GLN A 197 6.92 8.13 19.37
N PRO A 198 7.87 8.87 19.95
CA PRO A 198 7.64 10.25 20.35
C PRO A 198 7.37 11.14 19.12
N GLU A 199 6.59 12.21 19.32
CA GLU A 199 6.11 13.07 18.22
C GLU A 199 7.27 13.77 17.51
N LYS A 200 8.30 14.20 18.24
CA LYS A 200 9.49 14.88 17.69
C LYS A 200 10.23 14.02 16.67
N GLU A 201 10.41 12.73 16.93
CA GLU A 201 11.06 11.81 15.99
C GLU A 201 10.28 11.67 14.68
N LEU A 202 8.94 11.64 14.77
CA LEU A 202 8.06 11.55 13.61
C LEU A 202 8.07 12.85 12.80
N GLU A 203 8.18 14.01 13.45
CA GLU A 203 8.28 15.30 12.77
C GLU A 203 9.57 15.44 11.97
N GLU A 204 10.71 15.04 12.53
CA GLU A 204 12.00 15.07 11.85
C GLU A 204 12.02 14.12 10.65
N ASN A 205 11.50 12.89 10.81
CA ASN A 205 11.34 11.96 9.70
C ASN A 205 10.42 12.52 8.60
N PHE A 206 9.33 13.21 8.98
CA PHE A 206 8.43 13.85 8.02
C PHE A 206 9.12 14.95 7.20
N LYS A 207 9.95 15.77 7.85
CA LYS A 207 10.70 16.84 7.18
C LYS A 207 11.65 16.27 6.13
N VAL A 208 12.45 15.25 6.49
CA VAL A 208 13.38 14.58 5.55
C VAL A 208 12.64 14.01 4.33
N ILE A 209 11.48 13.40 4.52
CA ILE A 209 10.67 12.87 3.41
C ILE A 209 10.11 14.00 2.53
N THR A 210 9.64 15.07 3.15
CA THR A 210 9.07 16.23 2.44
C THR A 210 10.14 16.93 1.60
N ASP A 211 11.33 17.13 2.16
CA ASP A 211 12.48 17.74 1.47
C ASP A 211 12.93 16.90 0.28
N ALA A 212 12.96 15.57 0.45
CA ALA A 212 13.35 14.65 -0.60
C ALA A 212 12.35 14.59 -1.78
N VAL A 213 11.06 14.72 -1.50
CA VAL A 213 10.00 14.78 -2.54
C VAL A 213 9.97 16.16 -3.20
N GLY A 214 10.30 17.20 -2.43
CA GLY A 214 10.26 18.60 -2.81
C GLY A 214 8.85 19.18 -2.65
N ALA A 215 8.72 20.24 -1.83
CA ALA A 215 7.43 20.85 -1.48
C ALA A 215 6.56 21.21 -2.70
N ARG A 216 7.19 21.68 -3.80
CA ARG A 216 6.48 22.06 -5.05
C ARG A 216 5.83 20.89 -5.79
N ASN A 217 6.31 19.67 -5.56
CA ASN A 217 5.81 18.47 -6.21
C ASN A 217 4.63 17.85 -5.45
N ILE A 218 4.30 18.35 -4.25
CA ILE A 218 3.27 17.80 -3.39
C ILE A 218 1.95 18.52 -3.67
N GLN A 219 0.94 17.78 -4.16
CA GLN A 219 -0.41 18.31 -4.32
C GLN A 219 -1.22 18.16 -3.04
N LYS A 220 -1.15 16.98 -2.41
CA LYS A 220 -1.86 16.64 -1.18
C LYS A 220 -1.01 15.69 -0.35
N ALA A 221 -0.91 15.94 0.95
CA ALA A 221 -0.31 15.01 1.89
C ALA A 221 -1.35 14.57 2.91
N VAL A 222 -1.36 13.27 3.20
CA VAL A 222 -2.30 12.64 4.10
C VAL A 222 -1.53 11.68 4.99
N ILE A 223 -1.71 11.78 6.30
CA ILE A 223 -1.17 10.83 7.26
C ILE A 223 -2.27 9.87 7.67
N ALA A 224 -1.96 8.58 7.73
CA ALA A 224 -2.87 7.53 8.16
C ALA A 224 -2.16 6.53 9.08
N ALA A 225 -2.77 6.23 10.22
CA ALA A 225 -2.36 5.10 11.04
C ALA A 225 -2.89 3.79 10.46
N THR A 226 -2.21 2.68 10.79
CA THR A 226 -2.75 1.35 10.51
C THR A 226 -4.14 1.20 11.14
N MET A 227 -5.14 0.91 10.31
CA MET A 227 -6.55 0.82 10.71
C MET A 227 -7.16 2.13 11.25
N GLY A 228 -6.57 3.30 11.00
CA GLY A 228 -7.14 4.61 11.39
C GLY A 228 -7.80 5.36 10.23
N PRO A 229 -8.59 6.42 10.51
CA PRO A 229 -8.99 7.38 9.50
C PRO A 229 -7.79 8.18 8.99
N SER A 230 -7.93 8.73 7.79
CA SER A 230 -6.92 9.55 7.13
C SER A 230 -7.04 11.02 7.55
N ILE A 231 -5.93 11.64 7.94
CA ILE A 231 -5.86 13.05 8.35
C ILE A 231 -5.07 13.83 7.29
N LYS A 232 -5.66 14.91 6.78
CA LYS A 232 -4.99 15.80 5.81
C LYS A 232 -4.01 16.70 6.55
N VAL A 233 -2.80 16.80 6.00
CA VAL A 233 -1.74 17.62 6.58
C VAL A 233 -1.41 18.76 5.65
N VAL A 234 -1.23 19.95 6.24
CA VAL A 234 -0.69 21.11 5.52
C VAL A 234 0.82 20.91 5.38
N VAL A 235 1.28 20.82 4.14
CA VAL A 235 2.70 20.88 3.82
C VAL A 235 3.02 22.32 3.45
N ALA A 236 3.90 22.95 4.23
CA ALA A 236 4.41 24.30 3.99
C ALA A 236 5.61 24.25 3.04
#